data_AF-A0A6N8WAX6-F1
#
_entry.id   AF-A0A6N8WAX6-F1
#
_cell.length_a   1.000
_cell.length_b   1.000
_cell.length_c   1.000
_cell.angle_alpha   90.00
_cell.angle_beta   90.00
_cell.angle_gamma   90.00
#
_symmetry.space_group_name_H-M   'P 1'
#
loop_
_entity.id
_entity.type
_entity.pdbx_description
1 polymer ?
#
loop_
_entity_poly.entity_id
_entity_poly.type
_entity_poly.pdbx_seq_one_letter_code
_entity_poly.pdbx_strand_id
1 'polypeptide(L)'
;MYETREYPTSGTPPSDIPARLDELRALQDGWYDGYGSAPSSQGLDWLRQHAAHNLGDSPAPYIYPTPEGGVQFEWDIGSFRPSLEIDLETRVGEWHCLNIDEDEAHERELQLERPQDWQWLAERLLLLQGRAT
;
A
#
# COMPACT_ATOMS: atom_id res chain seq x y z
N MET A 1 -0.77 -21.98 20.42
CA MET A 1 0.21 -21.80 19.33
C MET A 1 -0.52 -21.06 18.24
N TYR A 2 -0.18 -19.80 18.02
CA TYR A 2 -0.71 -19.07 16.87
C TYR A 2 0.16 -19.47 15.69
N GLU A 3 -0.43 -20.12 14.69
CA GLU A 3 0.19 -20.22 13.38
C GLU A 3 0.36 -18.80 12.87
N THR A 4 1.60 -18.32 12.83
CA THR A 4 1.98 -17.22 11.96
C THR A 4 1.61 -17.69 10.56
N ARG A 5 0.51 -17.19 9.98
CA ARG A 5 0.32 -17.28 8.54
C ARG A 5 1.55 -16.62 7.94
N GLU A 6 2.44 -17.42 7.36
CA GLU A 6 3.47 -16.88 6.49
C GLU A 6 2.74 -16.25 5.32
N TYR A 7 2.54 -14.94 5.39
CA TYR A 7 2.21 -14.18 4.20
C TYR A 7 3.36 -14.41 3.22
N PRO A 8 3.09 -14.75 1.95
CA PRO A 8 4.14 -14.94 0.97
C PRO A 8 4.82 -13.60 0.71
N THR A 9 5.83 -13.26 1.52
CA THR A 9 6.77 -12.16 1.30
C THR A 9 7.75 -12.48 0.15
N SER A 10 7.64 -13.68 -0.45
CA SER A 10 8.42 -14.12 -1.60
C SER A 10 7.78 -13.75 -2.95
N GLY A 11 6.95 -12.71 -3.01
CA GLY A 11 6.53 -12.13 -4.29
C GLY A 11 7.57 -11.10 -4.75
N THR A 12 7.71 -10.88 -6.05
CA THR A 12 8.29 -9.61 -6.54
C THR A 12 7.16 -8.59 -6.55
N PRO A 13 7.35 -7.35 -6.07
CA PRO A 13 6.31 -6.34 -6.19
C PRO A 13 5.93 -6.18 -7.66
N PRO A 14 4.65 -5.93 -7.98
CA PRO A 14 4.23 -5.72 -9.36
C PRO A 14 5.06 -4.63 -10.01
N SER A 15 5.59 -4.89 -11.21
CA SER A 15 6.29 -3.87 -11.98
C SER A 15 5.34 -2.79 -12.53
N ASP A 16 4.03 -3.04 -12.50
CA ASP A 16 2.98 -2.17 -13.04
C ASP A 16 1.84 -2.02 -12.01
N ILE A 17 1.87 -0.91 -11.28
CA ILE A 17 0.87 -0.54 -10.26
C ILE A 17 -0.54 -0.47 -10.86
N PRO A 18 -0.78 0.25 -11.97
CA PRO A 18 -2.08 0.23 -12.65
C PRO A 18 -2.62 -1.16 -12.95
N ALA A 19 -1.80 -2.05 -13.54
CA ALA A 19 -2.26 -3.39 -13.89
C ALA A 19 -2.67 -4.19 -12.64
N ARG A 20 -1.91 -4.09 -11.54
CA ARG A 20 -2.26 -4.78 -10.30
C ARG A 20 -3.54 -4.25 -9.67
N LEU A 21 -3.78 -2.94 -9.70
CA LEU A 21 -5.06 -2.36 -9.28
C LEU A 21 -6.23 -2.82 -10.16
N ASP A 22 -5.97 -3.02 -11.46
CA ASP A 22 -6.99 -3.51 -12.39
C ASP A 22 -7.42 -4.95 -12.06
N GLU A 23 -6.50 -5.80 -11.59
CA GLU A 23 -6.80 -7.17 -11.14
C GLU A 23 -7.76 -7.19 -9.93
N LEU A 24 -7.67 -6.21 -9.04
CA LEU A 24 -8.54 -6.15 -7.85
C LEU A 24 -10.02 -5.95 -8.20
N ARG A 25 -10.34 -5.45 -9.40
CA ARG A 25 -11.73 -5.31 -9.87
C ARG A 25 -12.46 -6.65 -10.04
N ALA A 26 -11.74 -7.76 -10.12
CA ALA A 26 -12.35 -9.08 -10.22
C ALA A 26 -12.94 -9.58 -8.89
N LEU A 27 -12.61 -8.92 -7.78
CA LEU A 27 -13.14 -9.28 -6.45
C LEU A 27 -14.64 -9.00 -6.38
N GLN A 28 -15.32 -9.84 -5.60
CA GLN A 28 -16.73 -9.73 -5.29
C GLN A 28 -16.89 -9.66 -3.77
N ASP A 29 -17.98 -9.07 -3.30
CA ASP A 29 -18.29 -9.08 -1.87
C ASP A 29 -18.30 -10.52 -1.33
N GLY A 30 -17.75 -10.70 -0.13
CA GLY A 30 -17.50 -11.98 0.50
C GLY A 30 -16.16 -12.63 0.14
N TRP A 31 -15.26 -11.96 -0.60
CA TRP A 31 -13.99 -12.54 -1.07
C TRP A 31 -13.04 -12.97 0.06
N TYR A 32 -13.12 -12.33 1.23
CA TYR A 32 -12.32 -12.65 2.41
C TYR A 32 -13.19 -13.31 3.47
N ASP A 33 -12.99 -14.62 3.68
CA ASP A 33 -13.69 -15.43 4.69
C ASP A 33 -15.23 -15.26 4.72
N GLY A 34 -15.83 -14.88 3.58
CA GLY A 34 -17.27 -14.67 3.43
C GLY A 34 -17.79 -13.28 3.84
N TYR A 35 -16.92 -12.33 4.24
CA TYR A 35 -17.33 -10.99 4.68
C TYR A 35 -16.58 -9.81 4.03
N GLY A 36 -15.45 -10.03 3.36
CA GLY A 36 -14.69 -8.93 2.75
C GLY A 36 -15.48 -8.15 1.70
N SER A 37 -15.47 -6.83 1.77
CA SER A 37 -16.04 -5.94 0.76
C SER A 37 -15.11 -5.79 -0.43
N ALA A 38 -15.66 -5.85 -1.65
CA ALA A 38 -14.87 -5.61 -2.85
C ALA A 38 -14.53 -4.11 -2.98
N PRO A 39 -13.29 -3.74 -3.35
CA PRO A 39 -12.95 -2.35 -3.59
C PRO A 39 -13.80 -1.73 -4.72
N SER A 40 -14.25 -0.49 -4.54
CA SER A 40 -15.11 0.16 -5.52
C SER A 40 -14.36 0.46 -6.83
N SER A 41 -15.01 0.21 -7.97
CA SER A 41 -14.39 0.49 -9.30
C SER A 41 -13.96 1.95 -9.44
N GLN A 42 -14.77 2.89 -8.95
CA GLN A 42 -14.47 4.32 -9.00
C GLN A 42 -13.26 4.68 -8.13
N GLY A 43 -13.15 4.07 -6.95
CA GLY A 43 -12.00 4.24 -6.05
C GLY A 43 -10.72 3.71 -6.68
N LEU A 44 -10.77 2.52 -7.28
CA LEU A 44 -9.64 1.93 -8.00
C LEU A 44 -9.23 2.77 -9.22
N ASP A 45 -10.18 3.31 -9.98
CA ASP A 45 -9.91 4.22 -11.09
C ASP A 45 -9.17 5.48 -10.64
N TRP A 46 -9.57 6.05 -9.50
CA TRP A 46 -8.91 7.19 -8.89
C TRP A 46 -7.49 6.82 -8.43
N LEU A 47 -7.34 5.75 -7.63
CA LEU A 47 -6.04 5.36 -7.09
C LEU A 47 -5.04 5.02 -8.20
N ARG A 48 -5.50 4.37 -9.27
CA ARG A 48 -4.69 4.06 -10.45
C ARG A 48 -4.07 5.30 -11.10
N GLN A 49 -4.85 6.38 -11.22
CA GLN A 49 -4.38 7.63 -11.82
C GLN A 49 -3.38 8.36 -10.92
N HIS A 50 -3.62 8.32 -9.61
CA HIS A 50 -2.78 9.04 -8.64
C HIS A 50 -1.50 8.28 -8.30
N ALA A 51 -1.58 6.98 -7.95
CA ALA A 51 -0.43 6.22 -7.48
C ALA A 51 0.68 6.12 -8.53
N ALA A 52 0.34 5.78 -9.78
CA ALA A 52 1.33 5.63 -10.85
C ALA A 52 2.04 6.94 -11.18
N HIS A 53 1.31 8.06 -11.16
CA HIS A 53 1.88 9.38 -11.43
C HIS A 53 2.78 9.86 -10.29
N ASN A 54 2.36 9.66 -9.05
CA ASN A 54 2.99 10.26 -7.88
C ASN A 54 4.13 9.44 -7.29
N LEU A 55 4.09 8.10 -7.39
CA LEU A 55 5.15 7.25 -6.86
C LEU A 55 6.40 7.26 -7.76
N GLY A 56 6.24 7.47 -9.08
CA GLY A 56 7.36 7.70 -9.99
C GLY A 56 8.48 6.65 -9.85
N ASP A 57 9.70 7.12 -9.56
CA ASP A 57 10.90 6.29 -9.39
C ASP A 57 11.05 5.68 -7.97
N SER A 58 10.06 5.86 -7.09
CA SER A 58 10.07 5.25 -5.75
C SER A 58 10.01 3.72 -5.85
N PRO A 59 10.49 2.99 -4.82
CA PRO A 59 10.28 1.55 -4.71
C PRO A 59 8.81 1.16 -4.98
N ALA A 60 8.61 0.12 -5.80
CA ALA A 60 7.28 -0.39 -6.10
C ALA A 60 6.67 -1.10 -4.88
N PRO A 61 5.39 -0.84 -4.54
CA PRO A 61 4.70 -1.53 -3.47
C PRO A 61 4.19 -2.90 -3.93
N TYR A 62 4.07 -3.84 -2.98
CA TYR A 62 3.06 -4.88 -3.04
C TYR A 62 1.67 -4.27 -2.82
N ILE A 63 0.66 -4.79 -3.52
CA ILE A 63 -0.68 -4.20 -3.52
C ILE A 63 -1.73 -5.28 -3.25
N TYR A 64 -2.50 -5.06 -2.19
CA TYR A 64 -3.53 -5.97 -1.69
C TYR A 64 -4.85 -5.24 -1.45
N PRO A 65 -6.00 -5.90 -1.62
CA PRO A 65 -7.28 -5.38 -1.13
C PRO A 65 -7.34 -5.48 0.40
N THR A 66 -8.07 -4.57 1.07
CA THR A 66 -8.44 -4.74 2.48
C THR A 66 -9.84 -5.33 2.62
N PRO A 67 -10.15 -6.09 3.70
CA PRO A 67 -11.50 -6.60 3.94
C PRO A 67 -12.59 -5.52 3.97
N GLU A 68 -12.23 -4.27 4.27
CA GLU A 68 -13.11 -3.11 4.37
C GLU A 68 -13.42 -2.47 3.00
N GLY A 69 -12.83 -2.98 1.90
CA GLY A 69 -13.01 -2.45 0.55
C GLY A 69 -12.00 -1.36 0.17
N GLY A 70 -10.94 -1.19 0.96
CA GLY A 70 -9.81 -0.33 0.67
C GLY A 70 -8.69 -1.06 -0.08
N VAL A 71 -7.51 -0.43 -0.12
CA VAL A 71 -6.29 -0.98 -0.71
C VAL A 71 -5.11 -0.76 0.22
N GLN A 72 -4.32 -1.81 0.43
CA GLN A 72 -3.06 -1.77 1.17
C GLN A 72 -1.88 -1.77 0.20
N PHE A 73 -0.98 -0.79 0.36
CA PHE A 73 0.36 -0.84 -0.21
C PHE A 73 1.36 -1.26 0.87
N GLU A 74 2.29 -2.15 0.53
CA GLU A 74 3.38 -2.58 1.41
C GLU A 74 4.72 -2.53 0.69
N TRP A 75 5.76 -2.19 1.43
CA TRP A 75 7.13 -2.19 0.92
C TRP A 75 8.03 -3.01 1.84
N ASP A 76 9.04 -3.66 1.25
CA ASP A 76 10.15 -4.26 1.98
C ASP A 76 11.43 -3.52 1.60
N ILE A 77 11.94 -2.69 2.54
CA ILE A 77 13.12 -1.83 2.29
C ILE A 77 14.15 -2.05 3.40
N GLY A 78 15.06 -3.01 3.21
CA GLY A 78 16.04 -3.38 4.23
C GLY A 78 15.36 -3.79 5.54
N SER A 79 15.69 -3.12 6.64
CA SER A 79 15.08 -3.32 7.97
C SER A 79 13.77 -2.57 8.18
N PHE A 80 13.34 -1.75 7.22
CA PHE A 80 12.08 -1.03 7.29
C PHE A 80 10.94 -1.87 6.70
N ARG A 81 9.76 -1.78 7.33
CA ARG A 81 8.48 -2.33 6.84
C ARG A 81 7.46 -1.20 6.71
N PRO A 82 7.50 -0.43 5.62
CA PRO A 82 6.52 0.60 5.37
C PRO A 82 5.23 0.01 4.79
N SER A 83 4.11 0.59 5.17
CA SER A 83 2.79 0.25 4.67
C SER A 83 1.92 1.51 4.56
N LEU A 84 0.98 1.51 3.63
CA LEU A 84 -0.03 2.56 3.45
C LEU A 84 -1.40 1.90 3.22
N GLU A 85 -2.26 1.94 4.23
CA GLU A 85 -3.66 1.54 4.07
C GLU A 85 -4.44 2.71 3.47
N ILE A 86 -5.23 2.46 2.44
CA ILE A 86 -5.93 3.51 1.68
C ILE A 86 -7.43 3.24 1.72
N ASP A 87 -8.16 4.15 2.33
CA ASP A 87 -9.61 4.25 2.18
C ASP A 87 -9.92 4.91 0.82
N LEU A 88 -10.60 4.15 -0.04
CA LEU A 88 -10.93 4.58 -1.40
C LEU A 88 -12.09 5.58 -1.47
N GLU A 89 -12.94 5.64 -0.44
CA GLU A 89 -14.06 6.57 -0.35
C GLU A 89 -13.58 7.93 0.16
N THR A 90 -12.86 7.93 1.28
CA THR A 90 -12.38 9.17 1.92
C THR A 90 -11.08 9.68 1.32
N ARG A 91 -10.36 8.84 0.56
CA ARG A 91 -9.04 9.15 -0.04
C ARG A 91 -8.01 9.54 1.01
N VAL A 92 -8.15 8.97 2.21
CA VAL A 92 -7.19 9.09 3.30
C VAL A 92 -6.31 7.85 3.29
N GLY A 93 -5.02 8.08 3.49
CA GLY A 93 -4.03 7.02 3.64
C GLY A 93 -3.46 6.99 5.06
N GLU A 94 -3.44 5.82 5.68
CA GLU A 94 -2.79 5.59 6.97
C GLU A 94 -1.41 4.97 6.72
N TRP A 95 -0.37 5.79 6.84
CA TRP A 95 1.01 5.37 6.68
C TRP A 95 1.55 4.82 7.99
N HIS A 96 2.15 3.64 7.94
CA HIS A 96 2.92 3.05 9.03
C HIS A 96 4.30 2.65 8.52
N CYS A 97 5.33 2.77 9.36
CA CYS A 97 6.66 2.28 9.05
C CYS A 97 7.34 1.78 10.31
N LEU A 98 7.60 0.47 10.36
CA LEU A 98 8.37 -0.17 11.41
C LEU A 98 9.84 -0.28 11.00
N ASN A 99 10.77 0.12 11.87
CA ASN A 99 12.18 -0.26 11.79
C ASN A 99 12.41 -1.48 12.68
N ILE A 100 12.68 -2.63 12.07
CA ILE A 100 12.84 -3.90 12.81
C ILE A 100 14.09 -3.89 13.71
N ASP A 101 15.15 -3.20 13.30
CA ASP A 101 16.42 -3.23 14.05
C ASP A 101 16.36 -2.38 15.32
N GLU A 102 15.62 -1.27 15.25
CA GLU A 102 15.52 -0.29 16.34
C GLU A 102 14.23 -0.44 17.16
N ASP A 103 13.30 -1.30 16.72
CA ASP A 103 11.95 -1.46 17.29
C ASP A 103 11.19 -0.12 17.36
N GLU A 104 11.46 0.77 16.40
CA GLU A 104 10.82 2.09 16.28
C GLU A 104 9.74 2.07 15.20
N ALA A 105 8.57 2.62 15.51
CA ALA A 105 7.46 2.78 14.58
C ALA A 105 7.13 4.27 14.37
N HIS A 106 6.81 4.60 13.12
CA HIS A 106 6.31 5.91 12.75
C HIS A 106 5.00 5.78 12.00
N GLU A 107 4.05 6.66 12.35
CA GLU A 107 2.72 6.67 11.76
C GLU A 107 2.38 8.06 11.27
N ARG A 108 1.60 8.14 10.20
CA ARG A 108 1.12 9.41 9.66
C ARG A 108 -0.15 9.22 8.84
N GLU A 109 -1.13 10.09 9.06
CA GLU A 109 -2.25 10.23 8.15
C GLU A 109 -1.85 11.11 6.93
N LEU A 110 -2.23 10.66 5.74
CA LEU A 110 -2.00 11.31 4.46
C LEU A 110 -3.33 11.64 3.78
N GLN A 111 -3.49 12.89 3.36
CA GLN A 111 -4.65 13.34 2.62
C GLN A 111 -4.35 13.19 1.13
N LEU A 112 -4.69 12.04 0.53
CA LEU A 112 -4.21 11.63 -0.80
C LEU A 112 -4.86 12.41 -1.96
N GLU A 113 -5.76 13.33 -1.67
CA GLU A 113 -6.18 14.36 -2.63
C GLU A 113 -5.13 15.48 -2.78
N ARG A 114 -4.21 15.61 -1.83
CA ARG A 114 -3.19 16.66 -1.80
C ARG A 114 -1.91 16.16 -2.46
N PRO A 115 -1.42 16.81 -3.52
CA PRO A 115 -0.15 16.42 -4.15
C PRO A 115 1.04 16.43 -3.19
N GLN A 116 1.01 17.27 -2.14
CA GLN A 116 2.09 17.37 -1.18
C GLN A 116 2.26 16.11 -0.31
N ASP A 117 1.16 15.41 0.00
CA ASP A 117 1.22 14.19 0.81
C ASP A 117 1.73 13.00 -0.01
N TRP A 118 1.39 12.96 -1.30
CA TRP A 118 2.01 12.05 -2.26
C TRP A 118 3.51 12.31 -2.45
N GLN A 119 3.91 13.58 -2.59
CA GLN A 119 5.31 13.96 -2.67
C GLN A 119 6.08 13.53 -1.41
N TRP A 120 5.51 13.78 -0.23
CA TRP A 120 6.10 13.35 1.04
C TRP A 120 6.30 11.83 1.09
N LEU A 121 5.32 11.05 0.63
CA LEU A 121 5.41 9.59 0.57
C LEU A 121 6.56 9.12 -0.34
N ALA A 122 6.63 9.65 -1.56
CA ALA A 122 7.68 9.30 -2.52
C ALA A 122 9.09 9.64 -1.98
N GLU A 123 9.27 10.85 -1.44
CA GLU A 123 10.53 11.28 -0.82
C GLU A 123 10.90 10.40 0.38
N ARG A 124 9.92 10.00 1.19
CA ARG A 124 10.13 9.11 2.34
C ARG A 124 10.62 7.74 1.88
N LEU A 125 9.98 7.14 0.88
CA LEU A 125 10.35 5.83 0.35
C LEU A 125 11.79 5.83 -0.22
N LEU A 126 12.15 6.86 -0.99
CA LEU A 126 13.51 7.02 -1.52
C LEU A 126 14.56 7.19 -0.41
N LEU A 127 14.23 7.96 0.63
CA LEU A 127 15.11 8.15 1.79
C LEU A 127 15.32 6.85 2.57
N LEU A 128 14.27 6.03 2.74
CA LEU A 128 14.39 4.71 3.37
C LEU A 128 15.25 3.78 2.51
N GLN A 129 15.07 3.80 1.18
CA GLN A 129 15.87 2.99 0.26
C GLN A 129 17.36 3.34 0.32
N GLY A 130 17.70 4.63 0.37
CA GLY A 130 19.08 5.08 0.49
C GLY A 130 19.74 4.79 1.85
N ARG A 131 18.96 4.49 2.89
CA ARG A 131 19.45 4.04 4.20
C ARG A 131 19.63 2.53 4.29
N ALA A 132 18.98 1.77 3.41
CA ALA A 132 19.08 0.31 3.36
C ALA A 132 20.34 -0.19 2.64
N THR A 133 21.08 0.71 1.98
CA THR A 133 22.36 0.46 1.30
C THR A 133 23.59 0.65 2.18
#